data_AF-A0A2E8A8A0-F1
#
_entry.id   AF-A0A2E8A8A0-F1
#
_cell.length_a   1.000
_cell.length_b   1.000
_cell.length_c   1.000
_cell.angle_alpha   90.00
_cell.angle_beta   90.00
_cell.angle_gamma   90.00
#
_symmetry.space_group_name_H-M   'P 1'
#
loop_
_entity.id
_entity.type
_entity.pdbx_description
1 polymer ?
#
loop_
_entity_poly.entity_id
_entity_poly.type
_entity_poly.pdbx_seq_one_letter_code
_entity_poly.pdbx_strand_id
1 'polypeptide(L)'
;MSDEQLTVERKALRINLDSSKYGTFAEIGAGQEVARNFFQAGGAAGTVAKTMSAYDMKFSDAIYGEAGRYVSRKRLVQMMGHEYSLLEERLSGLRGKDSNFFAFANTVSALNYHKTNECHGWMGIRFQLEPMGSFHDVILHVRMLDRENRLQQEAVGMLGVNLVYGAFHLNTEPDLFIASLIDGIGEHRIEVDMIEFNGPEFKKFDNRILCLKLTEKGLTQAIMFDQDGHVVQAAENLYKKACLIERGSFRPVTQVNLDMLEKAKIQFCKREDVEEDNVEVFMELTLGNLLHEGDIDHDDFLARIEVINACGYGVLVSNYFEYFKLSSFLRRYIRKPIGMVMGLNNLADIFKENYYEQLEGGILEAFGILFKDNVKIYVYPIEHENFERYRKQVGRGDNVEAKVDKNGLVTIENLMVAQNLRNLYKYIRENGFLETIENCERSNMRLFSRDIFELIQTRSDGWQNSLPVSVAEMIKEKNLWKS
;
A
#
# COMPACT_ATOMS: atom_id res chain seq x y z
N MET A 1 -2.56 3.54 36.29
CA MET A 1 -3.41 4.66 35.82
C MET A 1 -4.05 4.17 34.54
N SER A 2 -5.37 4.20 34.44
CA SER A 2 -6.08 3.77 33.22
C SER A 2 -5.55 4.53 32.00
N ASP A 3 -5.37 3.83 30.87
CA ASP A 3 -5.00 4.38 29.56
C ASP A 3 -6.09 5.33 29.03
N GLU A 4 -6.20 6.49 29.66
CA GLU A 4 -6.90 7.62 29.08
C GLU A 4 -6.05 8.08 27.89
N GLN A 5 -6.61 8.01 26.67
CA GLN A 5 -5.95 8.41 25.44
C GLN A 5 -5.37 9.83 25.62
N LEU A 6 -4.04 9.92 25.70
CA LEU A 6 -3.39 11.18 26.04
C LEU A 6 -3.58 12.20 24.91
N THR A 7 -3.92 13.43 25.29
CA THR A 7 -3.93 14.54 24.33
C THR A 7 -2.54 14.80 23.77
N VAL A 8 -2.47 15.37 22.57
CA VAL A 8 -1.20 15.74 21.91
C VAL A 8 -0.35 16.62 22.82
N GLU A 9 -0.94 17.60 23.49
CA GLU A 9 -0.26 18.47 24.45
C GLU A 9 0.34 17.69 25.63
N ARG A 10 -0.41 16.74 26.21
CA ARG A 10 0.09 15.88 27.30
C ARG A 10 1.22 14.96 26.84
N LYS A 11 1.16 14.43 25.61
CA LYS A 11 2.24 13.64 25.01
C LYS A 11 3.52 14.47 24.87
N ALA A 12 3.41 15.68 24.31
CA ALA A 12 4.54 16.60 24.16
C ALA A 12 5.13 17.00 25.53
N LEU A 13 4.28 17.37 26.49
CA LEU A 13 4.71 17.72 27.86
C LEU A 13 5.43 16.54 28.54
N ARG A 14 4.93 15.32 28.40
CA ARG A 14 5.56 14.13 29.00
C ARG A 14 6.95 13.85 28.43
N ILE A 15 7.17 14.12 27.14
CA ILE A 15 8.51 14.06 26.55
C ILE A 15 9.37 15.20 27.11
N ASN A 16 8.85 16.43 27.17
CA ASN A 16 9.57 17.60 27.68
C ASN A 16 10.04 17.50 29.14
N LEU A 17 9.27 16.81 29.98
CA LEU A 17 9.59 16.64 31.40
C LEU A 17 10.60 15.51 31.65
N ASP A 18 10.92 14.71 30.63
CA ASP A 18 11.89 13.63 30.74
C ASP A 18 13.26 14.13 30.28
N SER A 19 14.12 14.46 31.24
CA SER A 19 15.46 15.01 30.99
C SER A 19 16.39 14.05 30.26
N SER A 20 16.04 12.76 30.16
CA SER A 20 16.81 11.82 29.34
C SER A 20 16.55 12.04 27.85
N LYS A 21 15.43 12.64 27.44
CA LYS A 21 15.09 12.80 26.01
C LYS A 21 15.55 14.17 25.53
N TYR A 22 16.55 14.17 24.65
CA TYR A 22 17.14 15.42 24.16
C TYR A 22 17.44 15.37 22.67
N GLY A 23 16.99 16.35 21.90
CA GLY A 23 17.05 16.22 20.46
C GLY A 23 16.80 17.48 19.64
N THR A 24 16.75 17.31 18.33
CA THR A 24 16.46 18.37 17.37
C THR A 24 15.17 18.12 16.59
N PHE A 25 14.59 19.20 16.06
CA PHE A 25 13.52 19.16 15.07
C PHE A 25 13.98 19.89 13.81
N ALA A 26 13.99 19.20 12.67
CA ALA A 26 14.31 19.78 11.37
C ALA A 26 13.13 19.63 10.41
N GLU A 27 12.51 20.76 10.05
CA GLU A 27 11.23 20.76 9.36
C GLU A 27 11.34 21.54 8.05
N ILE A 28 11.01 20.90 6.94
CA ILE A 28 11.09 21.48 5.60
C ILE A 28 9.70 21.59 4.96
N GLY A 29 9.46 22.72 4.32
CA GLY A 29 8.20 23.00 3.64
C GLY A 29 7.08 23.25 4.64
N ALA A 30 5.91 22.66 4.40
CA ALA A 30 4.73 22.91 5.23
C ALA A 30 4.68 22.11 6.54
N GLY A 31 5.76 21.42 6.89
CA GLY A 31 5.80 20.54 8.06
C GLY A 31 6.09 21.23 9.39
N GLN A 32 6.21 22.57 9.44
CA GLN A 32 6.86 23.35 10.52
C GLN A 32 6.05 23.58 11.80
N GLU A 33 5.23 22.62 12.18
CA GLU A 33 4.33 22.75 13.34
C GLU A 33 4.66 21.77 14.47
N VAL A 34 5.58 20.82 14.28
CA VAL A 34 5.88 19.81 15.30
C VAL A 34 6.61 20.44 16.47
N ALA A 35 7.71 21.15 16.22
CA ALA A 35 8.47 21.79 17.31
C ALA A 35 7.63 22.80 18.11
N ARG A 36 6.68 23.48 17.43
CA ARG A 36 5.75 24.42 18.07
C ARG A 36 4.91 23.76 19.17
N ASN A 37 4.43 22.53 18.95
CA ASN A 37 3.67 21.79 19.95
C ASN A 37 4.51 21.53 21.22
N PHE A 38 5.80 21.20 21.07
CA PHE A 38 6.70 21.03 22.20
C PHE A 38 6.94 22.35 22.94
N PHE A 39 7.06 23.48 22.24
CA PHE A 39 7.19 24.78 22.90
C PHE A 39 5.94 25.17 23.68
N GLN A 40 4.75 24.95 23.12
CA GLN A 40 3.48 25.31 23.74
C GLN A 40 3.15 24.45 24.96
N ALA A 41 3.51 23.17 24.94
CA ALA A 41 3.29 22.25 26.06
C ALA A 41 4.10 22.62 27.31
N GLY A 42 5.20 23.38 27.16
CA GLY A 42 6.08 23.79 28.27
C GLY A 42 7.16 22.75 28.61
N GLY A 43 8.25 23.19 29.26
CA GLY A 43 9.40 22.33 29.61
C GLY A 43 10.40 22.07 28.48
N ALA A 44 10.15 22.59 27.27
CA ALA A 44 10.96 22.32 26.07
C ALA A 44 12.46 22.60 26.19
N ALA A 45 12.89 23.50 27.09
CA ALA A 45 14.33 23.76 27.32
C ALA A 45 15.09 22.50 27.80
N GLY A 46 14.39 21.56 28.44
CA GLY A 46 14.93 20.27 28.88
C GLY A 46 15.04 19.22 27.77
N THR A 47 14.51 19.47 26.57
CA THR A 47 14.36 18.47 25.50
C THR A 47 14.82 18.95 24.13
N VAL A 48 14.57 20.21 23.78
CA VAL A 48 14.84 20.77 22.46
C VAL A 48 16.21 21.43 22.43
N ALA A 49 17.15 20.81 21.73
CA ALA A 49 18.50 21.34 21.50
C ALA A 49 18.52 22.42 20.41
N LYS A 50 17.79 22.15 19.32
CA LYS A 50 17.76 23.00 18.13
C LYS A 50 16.47 22.76 17.37
N THR A 51 15.91 23.81 16.79
CA THR A 51 14.92 23.72 15.71
C THR A 51 15.51 24.31 14.44
N MET A 52 15.19 23.70 13.30
CA MET A 52 15.66 24.12 11.99
C MET A 52 14.47 24.15 11.02
N SER A 53 14.32 25.26 10.31
CA SER A 53 13.30 25.45 9.28
C SER A 53 13.96 25.95 8.00
N ALA A 54 13.61 25.33 6.86
CA ALA A 54 14.05 25.80 5.55
C ALA A 54 12.91 25.72 4.52
N TYR A 55 12.64 26.84 3.87
CA TYR A 55 11.68 26.94 2.75
C TYR A 55 12.38 26.99 1.39
N ASP A 56 13.57 27.57 1.32
CA ASP A 56 14.31 27.70 0.07
C ASP A 56 15.06 26.40 -0.25
N MET A 57 14.91 25.94 -1.49
CA MET A 57 15.51 24.68 -1.95
C MET A 57 17.04 24.75 -1.96
N LYS A 58 17.64 25.86 -2.42
CA LYS A 58 19.11 25.98 -2.45
C LYS A 58 19.68 26.05 -1.05
N PHE A 59 18.96 26.68 -0.13
CA PHE A 59 19.39 26.77 1.27
C PHE A 59 19.36 25.40 1.95
N SER A 60 18.30 24.62 1.75
CA SER A 60 18.21 23.25 2.27
C SER A 60 19.18 22.28 1.58
N ASP A 61 19.45 22.43 0.28
CA ASP A 61 20.48 21.69 -0.44
C ASP A 61 21.88 21.96 0.11
N ALA A 62 22.19 23.22 0.42
CA ALA A 62 23.49 23.59 1.00
C ALA A 62 23.73 22.96 2.39
N ILE A 63 22.67 22.61 3.11
CA ILE A 63 22.76 22.04 4.47
C ILE A 63 22.74 20.51 4.42
N TYR A 64 21.79 19.92 3.69
CA TYR A 64 21.51 18.47 3.71
C TYR A 64 22.00 17.72 2.46
N GLY A 65 22.53 18.44 1.46
CA GLY A 65 22.91 17.91 0.15
C GLY A 65 21.73 17.83 -0.81
N GLU A 66 22.00 17.45 -2.07
CA GLU A 66 20.97 17.38 -3.10
C GLU A 66 20.08 16.12 -2.97
N ALA A 67 18.78 16.32 -3.13
CA ALA A 67 17.79 15.27 -3.32
C ALA A 67 16.99 15.59 -4.60
N GLY A 68 16.94 14.65 -5.55
CA GLY A 68 16.31 14.91 -6.85
C GLY A 68 14.84 15.34 -6.75
N ARG A 69 14.10 14.85 -5.74
CA ARG A 69 12.78 15.37 -5.34
C ARG A 69 12.85 15.97 -3.94
N TYR A 70 12.19 17.11 -3.77
CA TYR A 70 12.21 17.87 -2.53
C TYR A 70 11.47 17.15 -1.39
N VAL A 71 10.25 16.68 -1.66
CA VAL A 71 9.51 15.78 -0.80
C VAL A 71 9.88 14.35 -1.22
N SER A 72 10.81 13.75 -0.49
CA SER A 72 11.27 12.38 -0.75
C SER A 72 11.85 11.72 0.50
N ARG A 73 11.83 10.39 0.54
CA ARG A 73 12.49 9.59 1.58
C ARG A 73 13.98 9.92 1.70
N LYS A 74 14.67 10.09 0.56
CA LYS A 74 16.09 10.43 0.52
C LYS A 74 16.38 11.71 1.31
N ARG A 75 15.58 12.77 1.06
CA ARG A 75 15.71 14.04 1.78
C ARG A 75 15.53 13.86 3.27
N LEU A 76 14.47 13.14 3.68
CA LEU A 76 14.18 12.88 5.09
C LEU A 76 15.37 12.22 5.80
N VAL A 77 15.92 11.15 5.21
CA VAL A 77 17.05 10.41 5.80
C VAL A 77 18.31 11.27 5.89
N GLN A 78 18.58 12.11 4.87
CA GLN A 78 19.69 13.07 4.91
C GLN A 78 19.54 14.07 6.05
N MET A 79 18.33 14.58 6.27
CA MET A 79 18.05 15.51 7.37
C MET A 79 18.25 14.84 8.73
N MET A 80 17.64 13.68 8.97
CA MET A 80 17.82 12.95 10.25
C MET A 80 19.29 12.63 10.51
N GLY A 81 20.01 12.16 9.50
CA GLY A 81 21.44 11.84 9.64
C GLY A 81 22.29 13.06 9.98
N HIS A 82 22.14 14.15 9.22
CA HIS A 82 22.90 15.39 9.46
C HIS A 82 22.64 15.95 10.86
N GLU A 83 21.36 16.06 11.23
CA GLU A 83 20.94 16.64 12.50
C GLU A 83 21.37 15.81 13.70
N TYR A 84 21.26 14.48 13.60
CA TYR A 84 21.70 13.56 14.64
C TYR A 84 23.22 13.62 14.84
N SER A 85 24.01 13.57 13.77
CA SER A 85 25.47 13.67 13.85
C SER A 85 25.94 14.99 14.46
N LEU A 86 25.28 16.10 14.13
CA LEU A 86 25.58 17.42 14.70
C LEU A 86 25.33 17.48 16.22
N LEU A 87 24.28 16.78 16.66
CA LEU A 87 23.93 16.69 18.06
C LEU A 87 24.92 15.80 18.83
N GLU A 88 25.32 14.66 18.27
CA GLU A 88 26.37 13.81 18.84
C GLU A 88 27.70 14.57 18.96
N GLU A 89 28.15 15.22 17.89
CA GLU A 89 29.43 15.96 17.84
C GLU A 89 29.51 17.02 18.95
N ARG A 90 28.41 17.74 19.19
CA ARG A 90 28.41 18.90 20.09
C ARG A 90 28.07 18.54 21.54
N LEU A 91 27.27 17.52 21.78
CA LEU A 91 26.66 17.28 23.10
C LEU A 91 26.97 15.91 23.70
N SER A 92 27.51 14.95 22.94
CA SER A 92 27.80 13.61 23.48
C SER A 92 28.74 13.65 24.69
N GLY A 93 29.80 14.47 24.62
CA GLY A 93 30.72 14.64 25.75
C GLY A 93 30.11 15.30 27.00
N LEU A 94 29.04 16.08 26.85
CA LEU A 94 28.42 16.84 27.95
C LEU A 94 27.26 16.07 28.61
N ARG A 95 26.49 15.31 27.83
CA ARG A 95 25.28 14.62 28.31
C ARG A 95 24.97 13.28 27.66
N GLY A 96 25.81 12.78 26.76
CA GLY A 96 25.56 11.51 26.06
C GLY A 96 25.40 10.30 26.99
N LYS A 97 25.94 10.36 28.22
CA LYS A 97 25.78 9.31 29.24
C LYS A 97 24.41 9.30 29.92
N ASP A 98 23.72 10.43 29.92
CA ASP A 98 22.46 10.64 30.66
C ASP A 98 21.27 10.89 29.73
N SER A 99 21.54 11.06 28.42
CA SER A 99 20.53 11.42 27.42
C SER A 99 20.44 10.41 26.29
N ASN A 100 19.21 10.05 25.96
CA ASN A 100 18.79 9.41 24.72
C ASN A 100 18.59 10.49 23.66
N PHE A 101 19.53 10.56 22.72
CA PHE A 101 19.49 11.55 21.67
C PHE A 101 18.45 11.24 20.59
N PHE A 102 17.80 12.27 20.06
CA PHE A 102 16.96 12.15 18.86
C PHE A 102 17.13 13.30 17.86
N ALA A 103 16.85 13.00 16.60
CA ALA A 103 16.67 13.96 15.53
C ALA A 103 15.37 13.64 14.80
N PHE A 104 14.36 14.48 15.00
CA PHE A 104 13.12 14.44 14.23
C PHE A 104 13.30 15.24 12.94
N ALA A 105 12.81 14.70 11.83
CA ALA A 105 12.76 15.43 10.58
C ALA A 105 11.43 15.24 9.83
N ASN A 106 11.05 16.24 9.05
CA ASN A 106 10.00 16.11 8.04
C ASN A 106 10.28 16.94 6.78
N THR A 107 9.75 16.48 5.64
CA THR A 107 9.67 17.22 4.38
C THR A 107 8.26 17.07 3.83
N VAL A 108 7.52 18.18 3.73
CA VAL A 108 6.06 18.15 3.54
C VAL A 108 5.62 19.17 2.49
N SER A 109 4.78 18.74 1.55
CA SER A 109 4.08 19.61 0.59
C SER A 109 2.60 19.68 0.96
N ALA A 110 2.19 20.77 1.62
CA ALA A 110 0.77 21.05 1.88
C ALA A 110 0.11 21.73 0.67
N LEU A 111 -1.21 21.91 0.74
CA LEU A 111 -2.04 22.46 -0.33
C LEU A 111 -1.55 23.84 -0.75
N ASN A 112 -1.17 23.99 -2.02
CA ASN A 112 -0.79 25.26 -2.59
C ASN A 112 -2.03 26.13 -2.87
N TYR A 113 -1.80 27.43 -3.09
CA TYR A 113 -2.89 28.39 -3.34
C TYR A 113 -3.78 28.00 -4.53
N HIS A 114 -3.19 27.41 -5.57
CA HIS A 114 -3.89 27.00 -6.79
C HIS A 114 -4.58 25.63 -6.69
N LYS A 115 -4.41 24.91 -5.57
CA LYS A 115 -4.94 23.56 -5.32
C LYS A 115 -4.60 22.54 -6.42
N THR A 116 -3.38 22.63 -6.96
CA THR A 116 -2.92 21.80 -8.08
C THR A 116 -1.97 20.69 -7.67
N ASN A 117 -1.42 20.74 -6.46
CA ASN A 117 -0.45 19.78 -5.98
C ASN A 117 -1.08 18.63 -5.20
N GLU A 118 -0.36 17.52 -5.13
CA GLU A 118 -0.62 16.47 -4.15
C GLU A 118 -0.14 16.92 -2.77
N CYS A 119 -0.98 16.68 -1.75
CA CYS A 119 -0.69 17.02 -0.36
C CYS A 119 -0.12 15.79 0.36
N HIS A 120 1.20 15.69 0.46
CA HIS A 120 1.89 14.55 1.07
C HIS A 120 3.22 14.93 1.71
N GLY A 121 3.82 14.01 2.46
CA GLY A 121 5.10 14.25 3.12
C GLY A 121 5.79 13.00 3.63
N TRP A 122 7.08 13.13 3.88
CA TRP A 122 7.90 12.15 4.60
C TRP A 122 8.22 12.70 5.99
N MET A 123 8.08 11.87 7.01
CA MET A 123 8.34 12.22 8.41
C MET A 123 9.09 11.09 9.09
N GLY A 124 10.04 11.41 9.97
CA GLY A 124 10.78 10.38 10.67
C GLY A 124 11.49 10.89 11.92
N ILE A 125 11.92 9.94 12.72
CA ILE A 125 12.74 10.18 13.90
C ILE A 125 13.89 9.18 13.93
N ARG A 126 15.11 9.70 14.07
CA ARG A 126 16.30 8.94 14.46
C ARG A 126 16.51 9.11 15.95
N PHE A 127 16.63 8.05 16.73
CA PHE A 127 16.72 8.16 18.20
C PHE A 127 17.47 7.01 18.84
N GLN A 128 17.90 7.21 20.09
CA GLN A 128 18.47 6.18 20.95
C GLN A 128 17.42 5.61 21.91
N LEU A 129 17.44 4.29 22.11
CA LEU A 129 16.67 3.64 23.18
C LEU A 129 17.38 3.75 24.54
N GLU A 130 18.72 3.76 24.52
CA GLU A 130 19.57 3.88 25.71
C GLU A 130 20.70 4.88 25.46
N PRO A 131 21.21 5.57 26.51
CA PRO A 131 22.28 6.54 26.34
C PRO A 131 23.53 5.89 25.74
N MET A 132 24.19 6.57 24.80
CA MET A 132 25.35 6.05 24.05
C MET A 132 25.07 4.78 23.22
N GLY A 133 23.81 4.35 23.10
CA GLY A 133 23.41 3.22 22.28
C GLY A 133 23.45 3.53 20.78
N SER A 134 23.33 2.48 19.97
CA SER A 134 23.08 2.61 18.54
C SER A 134 21.74 3.33 18.28
N PHE A 135 21.65 4.06 17.18
CA PHE A 135 20.41 4.71 16.78
C PHE A 135 19.42 3.73 16.13
N HIS A 136 18.15 4.14 16.16
CA HIS A 136 17.01 3.52 15.50
C HIS A 136 16.26 4.60 14.73
N ASP A 137 15.71 4.22 13.57
CA ASP A 137 14.89 5.11 12.74
C ASP A 137 13.45 4.59 12.70
N VAL A 138 12.49 5.48 12.88
CA VAL A 138 11.10 5.27 12.43
C VAL A 138 10.81 6.23 11.30
N ILE A 139 10.35 5.72 10.16
CA ILE A 139 10.06 6.49 8.96
C ILE A 139 8.59 6.29 8.57
N LEU A 140 7.90 7.39 8.25
CA LEU A 140 6.53 7.43 7.78
C LEU A 140 6.44 8.15 6.43
N HIS A 141 5.54 7.69 5.58
CA HIS A 141 4.94 8.52 4.53
C HIS A 141 3.49 8.83 4.90
N VAL A 142 3.06 10.05 4.57
CA VAL A 142 1.76 10.58 4.99
C VAL A 142 1.10 11.37 3.87
N ARG A 143 -0.22 11.33 3.83
CA ARG A 143 -1.06 12.17 2.96
C ARG A 143 -1.98 13.04 3.79
N MET A 144 -2.08 14.31 3.42
CA MET A 144 -2.92 15.28 4.11
C MET A 144 -4.23 15.44 3.36
N LEU A 145 -5.34 15.21 4.05
CA LEU A 145 -6.67 15.08 3.45
C LEU A 145 -7.54 16.33 3.65
N ASP A 146 -7.17 17.20 4.58
CA ASP A 146 -7.85 18.48 4.81
C ASP A 146 -7.86 19.35 3.54
N ARG A 147 -8.93 20.13 3.34
CA ARG A 147 -9.11 21.01 2.17
C ARG A 147 -8.49 22.40 2.33
N GLU A 148 -7.89 22.66 3.49
CA GLU A 148 -7.28 23.94 3.84
C GLU A 148 -5.86 23.74 4.32
N ASN A 149 -4.94 24.56 3.80
CA ASN A 149 -3.51 24.46 4.12
C ASN A 149 -3.23 24.54 5.64
N ARG A 150 -3.86 25.47 6.35
CA ARG A 150 -3.69 25.64 7.81
C ARG A 150 -4.07 24.37 8.59
N LEU A 151 -5.17 23.73 8.20
CA LEU A 151 -5.63 22.50 8.85
C LEU A 151 -4.68 21.34 8.57
N GLN A 152 -4.13 21.26 7.36
CA GLN A 152 -3.10 20.27 7.03
C GLN A 152 -1.84 20.43 7.89
N GLN A 153 -1.34 21.67 8.03
CA GLN A 153 -0.18 21.96 8.88
C GLN A 153 -0.42 21.58 10.34
N GLU A 154 -1.59 21.93 10.87
CA GLU A 154 -2.01 21.57 12.24
C GLU A 154 -2.00 20.05 12.45
N ALA A 155 -2.63 19.29 11.54
CA ALA A 155 -2.68 17.83 11.62
C ALA A 155 -1.30 17.17 11.53
N VAL A 156 -0.42 17.67 10.66
CA VAL A 156 0.97 17.19 10.56
C VAL A 156 1.78 17.50 11.82
N GLY A 157 1.59 18.68 12.42
CA GLY A 157 2.20 19.04 13.70
C GLY A 157 1.84 18.04 14.81
N MET A 158 0.55 17.71 14.92
CA MET A 158 0.02 16.73 15.88
C MET A 158 0.57 15.31 15.62
N LEU A 159 0.62 14.89 14.35
CA LEU A 159 1.20 13.61 13.97
C LEU A 159 2.67 13.50 14.37
N GLY A 160 3.47 14.55 14.19
CA GLY A 160 4.87 14.56 14.58
C GLY A 160 5.07 14.37 16.08
N VAL A 161 4.20 14.98 16.90
CA VAL A 161 4.20 14.73 18.36
C VAL A 161 3.87 13.27 18.67
N ASN A 162 2.85 12.72 18.01
CA ASN A 162 2.47 11.32 18.19
C ASN A 162 3.59 10.35 17.78
N LEU A 163 4.32 10.66 16.70
CA LEU A 163 5.48 9.89 16.26
C LEU A 163 6.61 9.92 17.32
N VAL A 164 7.00 11.10 17.79
CA VAL A 164 8.04 11.22 18.84
C VAL A 164 7.61 10.51 20.13
N TYR A 165 6.34 10.65 20.52
CA TYR A 165 5.80 9.96 21.68
C TYR A 165 5.86 8.43 21.50
N GLY A 166 5.39 7.91 20.37
CA GLY A 166 5.42 6.49 20.06
C GLY A 166 6.84 5.93 20.09
N ALA A 167 7.80 6.66 19.51
CA ALA A 167 9.20 6.25 19.48
C ALA A 167 9.78 6.01 20.88
N PHE A 168 9.47 6.87 21.85
CA PHE A 168 9.99 6.73 23.21
C PHE A 168 9.14 5.88 24.15
N HIS A 169 7.83 5.79 23.93
CA HIS A 169 6.91 5.17 24.89
C HIS A 169 6.25 3.89 24.40
N LEU A 170 6.24 3.61 23.10
CA LEU A 170 5.51 2.49 22.48
C LEU A 170 6.37 1.67 21.50
N ASN A 171 7.69 1.84 21.50
CA ASN A 171 8.60 1.19 20.54
C ASN A 171 8.65 -0.35 20.63
N THR A 172 8.20 -0.94 21.74
CA THR A 172 8.07 -2.40 21.91
C THR A 172 6.70 -2.94 21.49
N GLU A 173 5.72 -2.07 21.28
CA GLU A 173 4.31 -2.42 21.05
C GLU A 173 3.80 -1.77 19.75
N PRO A 174 4.19 -2.30 18.57
CA PRO A 174 3.91 -1.66 17.28
C PRO A 174 2.41 -1.45 17.03
N ASP A 175 1.54 -2.32 17.54
CA ASP A 175 0.09 -2.15 17.43
C ASP A 175 -0.43 -0.91 18.15
N LEU A 176 0.07 -0.64 19.35
CA LEU A 176 -0.26 0.55 20.12
C LEU A 176 0.40 1.78 19.50
N PHE A 177 1.65 1.65 19.05
CA PHE A 177 2.35 2.72 18.35
C PHE A 177 1.52 3.20 17.15
N ILE A 178 1.16 2.30 16.25
CA ILE A 178 0.43 2.63 15.01
C ILE A 178 -0.94 3.23 15.35
N ALA A 179 -1.67 2.64 16.30
CA ALA A 179 -2.96 3.19 16.73
C ALA A 179 -2.81 4.62 17.28
N SER A 180 -1.73 4.89 18.03
CA SER A 180 -1.50 6.19 18.68
C SER A 180 -1.10 7.32 17.71
N LEU A 181 -0.75 7.00 16.45
CA LEU A 181 -0.33 8.00 15.45
C LEU A 181 -1.44 9.02 15.16
N ILE A 182 -2.70 8.59 15.22
CA ILE A 182 -3.87 9.43 14.91
C ILE A 182 -4.52 10.06 16.15
N ASP A 183 -3.94 9.87 17.34
CA ASP A 183 -4.49 10.41 18.58
C ASP A 183 -4.66 11.93 18.52
N GLY A 184 -5.89 12.39 18.78
CA GLY A 184 -6.25 13.81 18.80
C GLY A 184 -6.34 14.49 17.44
N ILE A 185 -5.89 13.87 16.34
CA ILE A 185 -5.87 14.51 15.01
C ILE A 185 -7.29 14.69 14.47
N GLY A 186 -8.15 13.69 14.68
CA GLY A 186 -9.49 13.58 14.09
C GLY A 186 -9.51 12.64 12.89
N GLU A 187 -10.69 12.05 12.63
CA GLU A 187 -10.86 11.08 11.55
C GLU A 187 -10.65 11.72 10.18
N HIS A 188 -10.07 10.94 9.25
CA HIS A 188 -9.95 11.30 7.83
C HIS A 188 -9.19 12.61 7.52
N ARG A 189 -8.35 13.10 8.42
CA ARG A 189 -7.50 14.29 8.17
C ARG A 189 -6.09 13.95 7.67
N ILE A 190 -5.57 12.81 8.12
CA ILE A 190 -4.27 12.25 7.73
C ILE A 190 -4.48 10.79 7.34
N GLU A 191 -3.79 10.38 6.30
CA GLU A 191 -3.57 8.99 5.93
C GLU A 191 -2.08 8.67 6.14
N VAL A 192 -1.78 7.61 6.86
CA VAL A 192 -0.41 7.06 7.00
C VAL A 192 -0.36 5.82 6.12
N ASP A 193 0.31 5.92 4.98
CA ASP A 193 0.32 4.89 3.93
C ASP A 193 1.66 4.12 3.86
N MET A 194 2.61 4.45 4.73
CA MET A 194 3.87 3.71 4.89
C MET A 194 4.44 3.89 6.30
N ILE A 195 5.02 2.82 6.85
CA ILE A 195 5.77 2.83 8.11
C ILE A 195 6.94 1.86 8.05
N GLU A 196 8.10 2.27 8.54
CA GLU A 196 9.28 1.41 8.67
C GLU A 196 9.97 1.63 10.01
N PHE A 197 10.33 0.52 10.66
CA PHE A 197 11.14 0.48 11.87
C PHE A 197 12.51 -0.09 11.49
N ASN A 198 13.57 0.70 11.68
CA ASN A 198 14.94 0.33 11.34
C ASN A 198 15.87 0.48 12.55
N GLY A 199 16.78 -0.46 12.74
CA GLY A 199 17.77 -0.43 13.81
C GLY A 199 17.94 -1.79 14.49
N PRO A 200 18.96 -1.95 15.35
CA PRO A 200 19.30 -3.26 15.91
C PRO A 200 18.16 -3.95 16.67
N GLU A 201 17.42 -3.19 17.49
CA GLU A 201 16.28 -3.71 18.28
C GLU A 201 15.00 -3.87 17.47
N PHE A 202 14.96 -3.32 16.25
CA PHE A 202 13.80 -3.38 15.36
C PHE A 202 13.87 -4.51 14.34
N LYS A 203 15.00 -5.25 14.27
CA LYS A 203 15.14 -6.43 13.41
C LYS A 203 14.12 -7.54 13.67
N LYS A 204 13.50 -7.53 14.85
CA LYS A 204 12.42 -8.46 15.23
C LYS A 204 11.06 -8.13 14.59
N PHE A 205 10.91 -6.93 14.04
CA PHE A 205 9.68 -6.50 13.38
C PHE A 205 9.83 -6.64 11.87
N ASP A 206 8.81 -7.20 11.22
CA ASP A 206 8.73 -7.24 9.77
C ASP A 206 7.99 -5.99 9.28
N ASN A 207 8.67 -5.14 8.51
CA ASN A 207 8.09 -3.89 7.98
C ASN A 207 6.88 -4.15 7.06
N ARG A 208 6.77 -5.33 6.45
CA ARG A 208 5.61 -5.72 5.66
C ARG A 208 4.37 -5.90 6.54
N ILE A 209 4.55 -6.50 7.71
CA ILE A 209 3.50 -6.62 8.73
C ILE A 209 3.16 -5.25 9.34
N LEU A 210 4.15 -4.41 9.62
CA LEU A 210 3.89 -3.05 10.13
C LEU A 210 3.04 -2.23 9.14
N CYS A 211 3.31 -2.34 7.84
CA CYS A 211 2.50 -1.68 6.81
C CYS A 211 1.11 -2.32 6.67
N LEU A 212 0.98 -3.65 6.74
CA LEU A 212 -0.33 -4.32 6.74
C LEU A 212 -1.23 -3.78 7.86
N LYS A 213 -0.66 -3.62 9.07
CA LYS A 213 -1.36 -3.08 10.24
C LYS A 213 -1.89 -1.66 10.06
N LEU A 214 -1.29 -0.85 9.17
CA LEU A 214 -1.86 0.46 8.80
C LEU A 214 -3.23 0.27 8.13
N THR A 215 -3.37 -0.74 7.27
CA THR A 215 -4.61 -1.02 6.55
C THR A 215 -5.65 -1.66 7.48
N GLU A 216 -5.23 -2.59 8.35
CA GLU A 216 -6.10 -3.20 9.38
C GLU A 216 -6.71 -2.16 10.33
N LYS A 217 -5.91 -1.16 10.73
CA LYS A 217 -6.36 -0.08 11.61
C LYS A 217 -7.04 1.07 10.86
N GLY A 218 -7.19 0.97 9.54
CA GLY A 218 -7.87 1.97 8.70
C GLY A 218 -7.10 3.28 8.49
N LEU A 219 -5.79 3.31 8.77
CA LEU A 219 -4.94 4.48 8.53
C LEU A 219 -4.64 4.70 7.05
N THR A 220 -4.69 3.64 6.24
CA THR A 220 -4.66 3.69 4.78
C THR A 220 -5.56 2.62 4.19
N GLN A 221 -5.82 2.70 2.89
CA GLN A 221 -6.61 1.73 2.15
C GLN A 221 -5.76 0.82 1.26
N ALA A 222 -4.47 1.15 1.06
CA ALA A 222 -3.57 0.32 0.27
C ALA A 222 -2.10 0.55 0.62
N ILE A 223 -1.32 -0.53 0.54
CA ILE A 223 0.14 -0.55 0.70
C ILE A 223 0.76 -1.30 -0.47
N MET A 224 1.99 -0.93 -0.85
CA MET A 224 2.67 -1.50 -2.00
C MET A 224 4.04 -2.06 -1.63
N PHE A 225 4.38 -3.19 -2.24
CA PHE A 225 5.65 -3.88 -2.15
C PHE A 225 6.28 -3.99 -3.54
N ASP A 226 7.58 -3.81 -3.64
CA ASP A 226 8.31 -4.08 -4.88
C ASP A 226 8.53 -5.58 -5.12
N GLN A 227 9.26 -5.91 -6.18
CA GLN A 227 9.56 -7.29 -6.58
C GLN A 227 10.47 -8.03 -5.61
N ASP A 228 11.20 -7.31 -4.77
CA ASP A 228 12.08 -7.85 -3.73
C ASP A 228 11.35 -7.99 -2.37
N GLY A 229 10.09 -7.55 -2.31
CA GLY A 229 9.27 -7.58 -1.10
C GLY A 229 9.52 -6.40 -0.17
N HIS A 230 10.25 -5.36 -0.59
CA HIS A 230 10.42 -4.15 0.18
C HIS A 230 9.20 -3.26 0.06
N VAL A 231 8.87 -2.57 1.16
CA VAL A 231 7.80 -1.58 1.18
C VAL A 231 8.19 -0.40 0.28
N VAL A 232 7.27 0.01 -0.61
CA VAL A 232 7.46 1.16 -1.50
C VAL A 232 6.25 2.09 -1.47
N GLN A 233 6.50 3.37 -1.69
CA GLN A 233 5.43 4.36 -1.79
C GLN A 233 4.82 4.32 -3.20
N ALA A 234 3.50 4.09 -3.28
CA ALA A 234 2.80 3.85 -4.54
C ALA A 234 2.91 5.03 -5.54
N ALA A 235 2.81 6.27 -5.08
CA ALA A 235 2.92 7.46 -5.94
C ALA A 235 4.33 7.61 -6.54
N GLU A 236 5.37 7.24 -5.78
CA GLU A 236 6.75 7.22 -6.26
C GLU A 236 6.97 6.08 -7.26
N ASN A 237 6.52 4.86 -6.94
CA ASN A 237 6.73 3.67 -7.78
C ASN A 237 5.95 3.72 -9.11
N LEU A 238 4.72 4.24 -9.08
CA LEU A 238 3.82 4.31 -10.25
C LEU A 238 4.00 5.59 -11.08
N TYR A 239 4.90 6.48 -10.67
CA TYR A 239 5.07 7.78 -11.31
C TYR A 239 5.45 7.66 -12.79
N LYS A 240 4.65 8.29 -13.67
CA LYS A 240 4.82 8.31 -15.14
C LYS A 240 4.80 6.94 -15.83
N LYS A 241 4.44 5.86 -15.14
CA LYS A 241 4.33 4.52 -15.72
C LYS A 241 2.89 4.25 -16.16
N ALA A 242 2.71 3.48 -17.23
CA ALA A 242 1.47 2.73 -17.42
C ALA A 242 1.44 1.56 -16.42
N CYS A 243 0.27 1.00 -16.11
CA CYS A 243 0.26 -0.20 -15.28
C CYS A 243 -0.65 -1.31 -15.79
N LEU A 244 -0.28 -2.53 -15.44
CA LEU A 244 -1.07 -3.73 -15.61
C LEU A 244 -1.17 -4.44 -14.25
N ILE A 245 -2.39 -4.70 -13.80
CA ILE A 245 -2.64 -5.28 -12.47
C ILE A 245 -3.54 -6.51 -12.53
N GLU A 246 -3.12 -7.63 -11.94
CA GLU A 246 -3.96 -8.81 -11.75
C GLU A 246 -4.41 -8.92 -10.30
N ARG A 247 -5.73 -9.01 -10.06
CA ARG A 247 -6.27 -9.28 -8.72
C ARG A 247 -6.48 -10.77 -8.49
N GLY A 248 -5.97 -11.29 -7.38
CA GLY A 248 -6.08 -12.70 -7.04
C GLY A 248 -6.02 -12.98 -5.54
N SER A 249 -6.24 -14.24 -5.17
CA SER A 249 -5.93 -14.72 -3.82
C SER A 249 -4.47 -15.14 -3.68
N PHE A 250 -3.85 -15.57 -4.79
CA PHE A 250 -2.44 -16.00 -4.90
C PHE A 250 -2.01 -16.96 -3.80
N ARG A 251 -2.87 -17.93 -3.49
CA ARG A 251 -2.68 -18.94 -2.44
C ARG A 251 -2.62 -20.36 -3.03
N PRO A 252 -1.51 -20.76 -3.68
CA PRO A 252 -0.38 -19.93 -4.13
C PRO A 252 -0.64 -19.29 -5.51
N VAL A 253 0.37 -18.62 -6.07
CA VAL A 253 0.41 -18.27 -7.51
C VAL A 253 0.50 -19.54 -8.35
N THR A 254 -0.38 -19.69 -9.33
CA THR A 254 -0.47 -20.87 -10.22
C THR A 254 -0.11 -20.54 -11.66
N GLN A 255 0.07 -21.56 -12.51
CA GLN A 255 0.35 -21.37 -13.95
C GLN A 255 -0.74 -20.58 -14.67
N VAL A 256 -2.01 -20.67 -14.24
CA VAL A 256 -3.09 -19.87 -14.84
C VAL A 256 -2.98 -18.38 -14.51
N ASN A 257 -2.41 -18.01 -13.35
CA ASN A 257 -2.17 -16.61 -13.03
C ASN A 257 -1.08 -16.02 -13.93
N LEU A 258 0.06 -16.73 -14.06
CA LEU A 258 1.15 -16.25 -14.92
C LEU A 258 0.73 -16.18 -16.38
N ASP A 259 0.08 -17.21 -16.91
CA ASP A 259 -0.40 -17.18 -18.30
C ASP A 259 -1.39 -16.02 -18.51
N MET A 260 -2.31 -15.80 -17.58
CA MET A 260 -3.22 -14.67 -17.64
C MET A 260 -2.49 -13.31 -17.68
N LEU A 261 -1.55 -13.07 -16.76
CA LEU A 261 -0.84 -11.80 -16.66
C LEU A 261 0.13 -11.56 -17.82
N GLU A 262 0.88 -12.58 -18.23
CA GLU A 262 1.86 -12.49 -19.31
C GLU A 262 1.19 -12.25 -20.68
N LYS A 263 0.11 -12.99 -20.98
CA LYS A 263 -0.63 -12.80 -22.24
C LYS A 263 -1.33 -11.44 -22.27
N ALA A 264 -1.90 -11.00 -21.13
CA ALA A 264 -2.44 -9.65 -21.00
C ALA A 264 -1.35 -8.59 -21.22
N LYS A 265 -0.15 -8.76 -20.67
CA LYS A 265 0.99 -7.84 -20.88
C LYS A 265 1.35 -7.72 -22.35
N ILE A 266 1.44 -8.84 -23.07
CA ILE A 266 1.73 -8.84 -24.51
C ILE A 266 0.66 -8.05 -25.27
N GLN A 267 -0.63 -8.25 -24.99
CA GLN A 267 -1.69 -7.49 -25.65
C GLN A 267 -1.73 -6.02 -25.23
N PHE A 268 -1.45 -5.71 -23.97
CA PHE A 268 -1.40 -4.34 -23.45
C PHE A 268 -0.30 -3.52 -24.11
N CYS A 269 0.90 -4.10 -24.28
CA CYS A 269 2.05 -3.43 -24.89
C CYS A 269 1.93 -3.27 -26.42
N LYS A 270 0.97 -3.95 -27.08
CA LYS A 270 0.66 -3.70 -28.51
C LYS A 270 -0.06 -2.38 -28.76
N ARG A 271 -0.56 -1.72 -27.72
CA ARG A 271 -1.28 -0.46 -27.86
C ARG A 271 -0.31 0.68 -28.17
N GLU A 272 -0.68 1.55 -29.09
CA GLU A 272 0.15 2.70 -29.48
C GLU A 272 0.39 3.71 -28.35
N ASP A 273 -0.50 3.75 -27.35
CA ASP A 273 -0.43 4.66 -26.21
C ASP A 273 0.31 4.06 -25.00
N VAL A 274 0.92 2.88 -25.14
CA VAL A 274 1.70 2.18 -24.12
C VAL A 274 3.16 2.07 -24.56
N GLU A 275 4.07 2.53 -23.69
CA GLU A 275 5.52 2.38 -23.86
C GLU A 275 5.96 1.14 -23.07
N GLU A 276 6.37 0.05 -23.73
CA GLU A 276 6.67 -1.24 -23.10
C GLU A 276 7.71 -1.15 -21.98
N ASP A 277 8.78 -0.37 -22.18
CA ASP A 277 9.84 -0.14 -21.18
C ASP A 277 9.37 0.65 -19.94
N ASN A 278 8.14 1.18 -19.97
CA ASN A 278 7.58 2.05 -18.95
C ASN A 278 6.20 1.53 -18.47
N VAL A 279 6.05 0.21 -18.43
CA VAL A 279 4.89 -0.50 -17.84
C VAL A 279 5.28 -1.11 -16.50
N GLU A 280 4.57 -0.72 -15.44
CA GLU A 280 4.61 -1.40 -14.15
C GLU A 280 3.63 -2.57 -14.15
N VAL A 281 4.11 -3.79 -13.88
CA VAL A 281 3.27 -4.99 -13.79
C VAL A 281 3.33 -5.53 -12.36
N PHE A 282 2.18 -5.66 -11.72
CA PHE A 282 2.09 -6.12 -10.32
C PHE A 282 0.78 -6.85 -10.06
N MET A 283 0.72 -7.54 -8.92
CA MET A 283 -0.45 -8.30 -8.50
C MET A 283 -1.13 -7.63 -7.29
N GLU A 284 -2.44 -7.78 -7.17
CA GLU A 284 -3.24 -7.24 -6.06
C GLU A 284 -3.79 -8.35 -5.16
N LEU A 285 -3.50 -8.24 -3.87
CA LEU A 285 -4.17 -8.96 -2.80
C LEU A 285 -5.19 -8.04 -2.13
N THR A 286 -6.44 -8.49 -1.97
CA THR A 286 -7.42 -7.76 -1.17
C THR A 286 -7.40 -8.24 0.28
N LEU A 287 -7.60 -7.35 1.25
CA LEU A 287 -7.70 -7.71 2.67
C LEU A 287 -8.77 -8.77 2.92
N GLY A 288 -9.91 -8.68 2.21
CA GLY A 288 -10.97 -9.70 2.30
C GLY A 288 -10.50 -11.12 1.94
N ASN A 289 -9.48 -11.27 1.09
CA ASN A 289 -8.90 -12.58 0.76
C ASN A 289 -7.87 -13.08 1.79
N LEU A 290 -7.47 -12.23 2.74
CA LEU A 290 -6.50 -12.51 3.80
C LEU A 290 -7.17 -12.85 5.15
N LEU A 291 -8.45 -12.51 5.32
CA LEU A 291 -9.21 -12.82 6.52
C LEU A 291 -9.46 -14.34 6.64
N HIS A 292 -9.09 -14.90 7.80
CA HIS A 292 -9.42 -16.25 8.25
C HIS A 292 -10.12 -16.15 9.61
N GLU A 293 -11.38 -16.60 9.72
CA GLU A 293 -12.17 -16.53 10.96
C GLU A 293 -12.32 -15.14 11.60
N GLY A 294 -12.03 -14.07 10.84
CA GLY A 294 -12.14 -12.68 11.29
C GLY A 294 -10.80 -11.97 11.50
N ASP A 295 -9.69 -12.70 11.55
CA ASP A 295 -8.34 -12.17 11.72
C ASP A 295 -7.48 -12.45 10.48
N ILE A 296 -6.42 -11.65 10.28
CA ILE A 296 -5.46 -11.91 9.20
C ILE A 296 -4.35 -12.83 9.71
N ASP A 297 -4.15 -13.94 9.00
CA ASP A 297 -2.99 -14.80 9.21
C ASP A 297 -1.75 -14.13 8.58
N HIS A 298 -0.88 -13.59 9.43
CA HIS A 298 0.34 -12.91 9.00
C HIS A 298 1.31 -13.84 8.26
N ASP A 299 1.39 -15.13 8.63
CA ASP A 299 2.29 -16.07 7.96
C ASP A 299 1.76 -16.40 6.56
N ASP A 300 0.45 -16.59 6.43
CA ASP A 300 -0.22 -16.77 5.13
C ASP A 300 -0.08 -15.53 4.25
N PHE A 301 -0.20 -14.33 4.83
CA PHE A 301 0.03 -13.06 4.15
C PHE A 301 1.45 -12.94 3.59
N LEU A 302 2.46 -13.17 4.42
CA LEU A 302 3.87 -13.13 4.01
C LEU A 302 4.15 -14.17 2.94
N ALA A 303 3.64 -15.40 3.10
CA ALA A 303 3.81 -16.47 2.12
C ALA A 303 3.24 -16.09 0.74
N ARG A 304 2.07 -15.42 0.69
CA ARG A 304 1.48 -14.92 -0.57
C ARG A 304 2.33 -13.84 -1.23
N ILE A 305 2.86 -12.90 -0.47
CA ILE A 305 3.78 -11.87 -1.00
C ILE A 305 5.02 -12.54 -1.60
N GLU A 306 5.61 -13.47 -0.85
CA GLU A 306 6.87 -14.11 -1.26
C GLU A 306 6.73 -14.96 -2.53
N VAL A 307 5.62 -15.68 -2.71
CA VAL A 307 5.40 -16.44 -3.97
C VAL A 307 5.14 -15.53 -5.17
N ILE A 308 4.56 -14.34 -4.97
CA ILE A 308 4.42 -13.35 -6.03
C ILE A 308 5.78 -12.75 -6.39
N ASN A 309 6.57 -12.37 -5.39
CA ASN A 309 7.93 -11.87 -5.57
C ASN A 309 8.85 -12.91 -6.22
N ALA A 310 8.68 -14.20 -5.91
CA ALA A 310 9.39 -15.31 -6.55
C ALA A 310 9.10 -15.44 -8.07
N CYS A 311 8.00 -14.83 -8.53
CA CYS A 311 7.66 -14.72 -9.94
C CYS A 311 8.14 -13.40 -10.57
N GLY A 312 8.80 -12.53 -9.80
CA GLY A 312 9.33 -11.25 -10.26
C GLY A 312 8.30 -10.12 -10.32
N TYR A 313 7.21 -10.20 -9.56
CA TYR A 313 6.17 -9.15 -9.53
C TYR A 313 6.13 -8.44 -8.18
N GLY A 314 5.79 -7.15 -8.22
CA GLY A 314 5.42 -6.39 -7.04
C GLY A 314 4.01 -6.74 -6.57
N VAL A 315 3.65 -6.28 -5.36
CA VAL A 315 2.37 -6.58 -4.72
C VAL A 315 1.70 -5.30 -4.25
N LEU A 316 0.44 -5.11 -4.63
CA LEU A 316 -0.46 -4.14 -3.99
C LEU A 316 -1.36 -4.90 -3.01
N VAL A 317 -1.40 -4.48 -1.76
CA VAL A 317 -2.36 -5.00 -0.78
C VAL A 317 -3.38 -3.91 -0.53
N SER A 318 -4.65 -4.19 -0.74
CA SER A 318 -5.71 -3.17 -0.71
C SER A 318 -6.94 -3.61 0.08
N ASN A 319 -7.68 -2.64 0.60
CA ASN A 319 -9.03 -2.86 1.13
C ASN A 319 -10.13 -2.58 0.08
N TYR A 320 -9.77 -2.55 -1.21
CA TYR A 320 -10.70 -2.23 -2.28
C TYR A 320 -11.43 -3.48 -2.78
N PHE A 321 -12.57 -3.79 -2.18
CA PHE A 321 -13.40 -4.89 -2.67
C PHE A 321 -13.89 -4.65 -4.11
N GLU A 322 -14.35 -3.45 -4.43
CA GLU A 322 -14.88 -3.10 -5.74
C GLU A 322 -13.80 -2.52 -6.67
N TYR A 323 -13.77 -3.00 -7.92
CA TYR A 323 -12.76 -2.56 -8.91
C TYR A 323 -12.81 -1.05 -9.23
N PHE A 324 -13.96 -0.39 -9.09
CA PHE A 324 -14.04 1.06 -9.32
C PHE A 324 -13.26 1.86 -8.26
N LYS A 325 -13.17 1.36 -7.01
CA LYS A 325 -12.35 1.96 -5.95
C LYS A 325 -10.86 1.78 -6.25
N LEU A 326 -10.46 0.59 -6.69
CA LEU A 326 -9.10 0.33 -7.18
C LEU A 326 -8.75 1.25 -8.36
N SER A 327 -9.65 1.38 -9.34
CA SER A 327 -9.47 2.28 -10.49
C SER A 327 -9.26 3.72 -10.02
N SER A 328 -10.10 4.21 -9.12
CA SER A 328 -10.00 5.55 -8.52
C SER A 328 -8.66 5.75 -7.77
N PHE A 329 -8.21 4.75 -7.00
CA PHE A 329 -6.91 4.78 -6.34
C PHE A 329 -5.76 4.89 -7.33
N LEU A 330 -5.71 4.00 -8.33
CA LEU A 330 -4.63 4.01 -9.32
C LEU A 330 -4.64 5.31 -10.14
N ARG A 331 -5.83 5.79 -10.54
CA ARG A 331 -6.00 7.04 -11.30
C ARG A 331 -5.58 8.29 -10.56
N ARG A 332 -5.48 8.25 -9.23
CA ARG A 332 -4.88 9.32 -8.44
C ARG A 332 -3.40 9.54 -8.80
N TYR A 333 -2.67 8.46 -9.09
CA TYR A 333 -1.22 8.47 -9.32
C TYR A 333 -0.85 8.28 -10.79
N ILE A 334 -1.69 7.59 -11.56
CA ILE A 334 -1.40 7.16 -12.93
C ILE A 334 -2.23 7.95 -13.93
N ARG A 335 -1.53 8.68 -14.82
CA ARG A 335 -2.12 9.37 -15.98
C ARG A 335 -2.04 8.58 -17.28
N LYS A 336 -1.15 7.57 -17.34
CA LYS A 336 -0.94 6.67 -18.49
C LYS A 336 -2.00 5.55 -18.50
N PRO A 337 -2.06 4.71 -19.54
CA PRO A 337 -3.04 3.60 -19.58
C PRO A 337 -2.97 2.67 -18.36
N ILE A 338 -4.12 2.15 -17.94
CA ILE A 338 -4.23 1.11 -16.91
C ILE A 338 -4.93 -0.10 -17.52
N GLY A 339 -4.33 -1.27 -17.39
CA GLY A 339 -4.95 -2.56 -17.66
C GLY A 339 -5.27 -3.29 -16.36
N MET A 340 -6.51 -3.74 -16.19
CA MET A 340 -6.89 -4.65 -15.13
C MET A 340 -7.06 -6.05 -15.69
N VAL A 341 -6.44 -7.04 -15.08
CA VAL A 341 -6.40 -8.42 -15.57
C VAL A 341 -7.22 -9.30 -14.64
N MET A 342 -8.13 -10.09 -15.22
CA MET A 342 -8.98 -10.99 -14.43
C MET A 342 -9.55 -12.13 -15.26
N GLY A 343 -9.93 -13.23 -14.59
CA GLY A 343 -10.73 -14.29 -15.19
C GLY A 343 -12.18 -13.89 -15.45
N LEU A 344 -12.82 -14.52 -16.44
CA LEU A 344 -14.21 -14.26 -16.80
C LEU A 344 -15.20 -14.37 -15.61
N ASN A 345 -14.98 -15.27 -14.65
CA ASN A 345 -15.82 -15.39 -13.45
C ASN A 345 -15.81 -14.10 -12.60
N ASN A 346 -14.65 -13.45 -12.50
CA ASN A 346 -14.53 -12.19 -11.75
C ASN A 346 -15.18 -11.04 -12.54
N LEU A 347 -15.08 -11.03 -13.87
CA LEU A 347 -15.83 -10.08 -14.71
C LEU A 347 -17.33 -10.23 -14.45
N ALA A 348 -17.85 -11.45 -14.39
CA ALA A 348 -19.26 -11.68 -14.15
C ALA A 348 -19.74 -11.08 -12.82
N ASP A 349 -18.93 -11.17 -11.76
CA ASP A 349 -19.21 -10.56 -10.47
C ASP A 349 -19.27 -9.02 -10.52
N ILE A 350 -18.57 -8.36 -11.45
CA ILE A 350 -18.66 -6.90 -11.65
C ILE A 350 -20.09 -6.50 -12.09
N PHE A 351 -20.88 -7.40 -12.67
CA PHE A 351 -22.27 -7.14 -13.06
C PHE A 351 -23.29 -7.47 -11.96
N LYS A 352 -22.86 -7.67 -10.70
CA LYS A 352 -23.75 -7.86 -9.56
C LYS A 352 -24.21 -6.51 -9.01
N GLU A 353 -25.47 -6.16 -9.26
CA GLU A 353 -26.02 -4.85 -8.89
C GLU A 353 -26.00 -4.58 -7.38
N ASN A 354 -26.11 -5.63 -6.56
CA ASN A 354 -26.08 -5.51 -5.10
C ASN A 354 -24.74 -4.97 -4.55
N TYR A 355 -23.65 -5.06 -5.32
CA TYR A 355 -22.37 -4.44 -4.94
C TYR A 355 -22.39 -2.91 -5.00
N TYR A 356 -23.43 -2.32 -5.60
CA TYR A 356 -23.52 -0.89 -5.87
C TYR A 356 -24.73 -0.22 -5.21
N GLU A 357 -25.45 -0.93 -4.33
CA GLU A 357 -26.65 -0.40 -3.65
C GLU A 357 -26.39 0.83 -2.78
N GLN A 358 -25.15 1.01 -2.32
CA GLN A 358 -24.74 2.16 -1.51
C GLN A 358 -24.36 3.41 -2.33
N LEU A 359 -24.29 3.29 -3.67
CA LEU A 359 -23.98 4.41 -4.56
C LEU A 359 -25.27 5.07 -5.05
N GLU A 360 -25.30 6.41 -5.06
CA GLU A 360 -26.48 7.16 -5.51
C GLU A 360 -26.86 6.84 -6.96
N GLY A 361 -25.85 6.69 -7.84
CA GLY A 361 -26.03 6.30 -9.23
C GLY A 361 -25.88 4.79 -9.51
N GLY A 362 -25.80 3.96 -8.45
CA GLY A 362 -25.71 2.51 -8.55
C GLY A 362 -24.58 2.02 -9.47
N ILE A 363 -24.85 0.98 -10.26
CA ILE A 363 -23.88 0.39 -11.19
C ILE A 363 -23.37 1.38 -12.26
N LEU A 364 -24.19 2.37 -12.67
CA LEU A 364 -23.79 3.34 -13.68
C LEU A 364 -22.74 4.31 -13.13
N GLU A 365 -22.88 4.75 -11.89
CA GLU A 365 -21.85 5.55 -11.20
C GLU A 365 -20.54 4.76 -11.07
N ALA A 366 -20.63 3.52 -10.59
CA ALA A 366 -19.47 2.65 -10.43
C ALA A 366 -18.71 2.45 -11.76
N PHE A 367 -19.42 2.20 -12.85
CA PHE A 367 -18.82 1.97 -14.16
C PHE A 367 -18.25 3.25 -14.77
N GLY A 368 -18.91 4.39 -14.55
CA GLY A 368 -18.37 5.70 -14.93
C GLY A 368 -17.04 6.00 -14.25
N ILE A 369 -16.85 5.57 -13.01
CA ILE A 369 -15.57 5.68 -12.30
C ILE A 369 -14.57 4.62 -12.78
N LEU A 370 -14.99 3.35 -12.89
CA LEU A 370 -14.14 2.21 -13.25
C LEU A 370 -13.41 2.45 -14.58
N PHE A 371 -14.15 2.88 -15.60
CA PHE A 371 -13.64 3.04 -16.97
C PHE A 371 -13.15 4.46 -17.28
N LYS A 372 -13.01 5.31 -16.25
CA LYS A 372 -12.53 6.68 -16.40
C LYS A 372 -11.08 6.74 -16.88
N ASP A 373 -10.79 7.66 -17.78
CA ASP A 373 -9.43 8.03 -18.21
C ASP A 373 -8.58 6.82 -18.65
N ASN A 374 -9.05 6.06 -19.65
CA ASN A 374 -8.27 5.04 -20.35
C ASN A 374 -7.89 3.81 -19.48
N VAL A 375 -8.88 3.28 -18.77
CA VAL A 375 -8.81 1.98 -18.10
C VAL A 375 -9.43 0.91 -19.00
N LYS A 376 -8.73 -0.21 -19.19
CA LYS A 376 -9.26 -1.40 -19.88
C LYS A 376 -9.20 -2.62 -18.97
N ILE A 377 -10.13 -3.54 -19.15
CA ILE A 377 -10.11 -4.85 -18.50
C ILE A 377 -9.74 -5.92 -19.54
N TYR A 378 -8.70 -6.68 -19.24
CA TYR A 378 -8.24 -7.84 -19.99
C TYR A 378 -8.80 -9.10 -19.32
N VAL A 379 -9.61 -9.84 -20.07
CA VAL A 379 -10.43 -10.92 -19.52
C VAL A 379 -9.94 -12.27 -20.01
N TYR A 380 -9.48 -13.09 -19.09
CA TYR A 380 -8.99 -14.43 -19.39
C TYR A 380 -10.17 -15.37 -19.67
N PRO A 381 -10.19 -16.02 -20.85
CA PRO A 381 -11.24 -16.97 -21.21
C PRO A 381 -11.16 -18.23 -20.33
N ILE A 382 -12.28 -18.94 -20.22
CA ILE A 382 -12.39 -20.10 -19.33
C ILE A 382 -13.16 -21.24 -20.02
N GLU A 383 -12.79 -22.47 -19.70
CA GLU A 383 -13.55 -23.66 -20.09
C GLU A 383 -14.94 -23.61 -19.44
N HIS A 384 -15.99 -23.90 -20.21
CA HIS A 384 -17.37 -23.86 -19.74
C HIS A 384 -17.61 -24.73 -18.50
N GLU A 385 -16.99 -25.91 -18.44
CA GLU A 385 -17.07 -26.79 -17.29
C GLU A 385 -16.55 -26.11 -16.00
N ASN A 386 -15.42 -25.40 -16.10
CA ASN A 386 -14.86 -24.66 -14.98
C ASN A 386 -15.66 -23.40 -14.65
N PHE A 387 -16.19 -22.70 -15.65
CA PHE A 387 -17.12 -21.58 -15.43
C PHE A 387 -18.32 -22.03 -14.56
N GLU A 388 -18.96 -23.13 -14.95
CA GLU A 388 -20.08 -23.71 -14.21
C GLU A 388 -19.66 -24.22 -12.82
N ARG A 389 -18.43 -24.71 -12.67
CA ARG A 389 -17.89 -25.13 -11.37
C ARG A 389 -17.72 -23.95 -10.42
N TYR A 390 -17.12 -22.85 -10.86
CA TYR A 390 -17.00 -21.62 -10.06
C TYR A 390 -18.38 -21.07 -9.67
N ARG A 391 -19.32 -21.07 -10.62
CA ARG A 391 -20.70 -20.66 -10.39
C ARG A 391 -21.36 -21.45 -9.28
N LYS A 392 -21.26 -22.79 -9.32
CA LYS A 392 -21.93 -23.68 -8.35
C LYS A 392 -21.26 -23.76 -7.00
N GLN A 393 -19.92 -23.76 -6.95
CA GLN A 393 -19.15 -24.00 -5.71
C GLN A 393 -18.72 -22.71 -4.99
N VAL A 394 -18.65 -21.59 -5.70
CA VAL A 394 -18.13 -20.32 -5.17
C VAL A 394 -19.16 -19.20 -5.28
N GLY A 395 -20.22 -19.37 -6.09
CA GLY A 395 -21.19 -18.30 -6.37
C GLY A 395 -20.64 -17.19 -7.26
N ARG A 396 -19.47 -17.38 -7.89
CA ARG A 396 -18.92 -16.39 -8.84
C ARG A 396 -19.55 -16.59 -10.21
N GLY A 397 -20.12 -15.53 -10.78
CA GLY A 397 -20.86 -15.59 -12.04
C GLY A 397 -22.22 -16.29 -11.97
N ASP A 398 -22.83 -16.37 -10.79
CA ASP A 398 -24.20 -16.85 -10.60
C ASP A 398 -25.28 -15.92 -11.20
N ASN A 399 -24.94 -14.65 -11.39
CA ASN A 399 -25.74 -13.57 -11.98
C ASN A 399 -25.71 -13.51 -13.52
N VAL A 400 -24.99 -14.40 -14.18
CA VAL A 400 -24.84 -14.42 -15.65
C VAL A 400 -25.07 -15.81 -16.24
N GLU A 401 -25.20 -15.87 -17.56
CA GLU A 401 -25.27 -17.12 -18.32
C GLU A 401 -24.20 -17.12 -19.43
N ALA A 402 -23.87 -18.29 -19.97
CA ALA A 402 -22.94 -18.43 -21.09
C ALA A 402 -23.61 -19.16 -22.26
N LYS A 403 -23.43 -18.65 -23.48
CA LYS A 403 -23.83 -19.35 -24.72
C LYS A 403 -22.63 -19.98 -25.39
N VAL A 404 -22.36 -21.23 -25.07
CA VAL A 404 -21.14 -21.88 -25.52
C VAL A 404 -21.36 -22.57 -26.87
N ASP A 405 -20.40 -22.40 -27.77
CA ASP A 405 -20.35 -23.08 -29.05
C ASP A 405 -19.63 -24.43 -28.92
N LYS A 406 -19.29 -25.07 -30.05
CA LYS A 406 -18.56 -26.35 -30.03
C LYS A 406 -17.17 -26.26 -29.41
N ASN A 407 -16.58 -25.07 -29.32
CA ASN A 407 -15.22 -24.89 -28.81
C ASN A 407 -15.17 -24.97 -27.28
N GLY A 408 -16.30 -24.92 -26.58
CA GLY A 408 -16.34 -25.13 -25.12
C GLY A 408 -15.81 -23.96 -24.28
N LEU A 409 -15.40 -22.85 -24.90
CA LEU A 409 -14.83 -21.69 -24.23
C LEU A 409 -15.88 -20.62 -23.98
N VAL A 410 -15.79 -19.99 -22.81
CA VAL A 410 -16.56 -18.81 -22.46
C VAL A 410 -15.64 -17.58 -22.51
N THR A 411 -16.11 -16.54 -23.17
CA THR A 411 -15.41 -15.29 -23.49
C THR A 411 -16.35 -14.11 -23.25
N ILE A 412 -15.87 -12.87 -23.39
CA ILE A 412 -16.75 -11.69 -23.29
C ILE A 412 -17.77 -11.64 -24.45
N GLU A 413 -17.50 -12.34 -25.54
CA GLU A 413 -18.38 -12.39 -26.70
C GLU A 413 -19.67 -13.14 -26.43
N ASN A 414 -19.58 -14.23 -25.66
CA ASN A 414 -20.66 -15.18 -25.44
C ASN A 414 -21.20 -15.23 -24.00
N LEU A 415 -20.68 -14.37 -23.12
CA LEU A 415 -21.24 -14.09 -21.81
C LEU A 415 -22.54 -13.28 -21.92
N MET A 416 -23.57 -13.70 -21.20
CA MET A 416 -24.88 -13.05 -21.15
C MET A 416 -25.16 -12.52 -19.76
N VAL A 417 -25.16 -11.19 -19.63
CA VAL A 417 -25.59 -10.50 -18.41
C VAL A 417 -27.12 -10.41 -18.31
N ALA A 418 -27.61 -10.05 -17.13
CA ALA A 418 -29.03 -9.79 -16.86
C ALA A 418 -29.66 -8.82 -17.87
N GLN A 419 -30.95 -9.01 -18.17
CA GLN A 419 -31.63 -8.32 -19.27
C GLN A 419 -31.54 -6.78 -19.20
N ASN A 420 -31.67 -6.22 -17.99
CA ASN A 420 -31.55 -4.80 -17.70
C ASN A 420 -30.12 -4.25 -17.92
N LEU A 421 -29.08 -5.09 -17.82
CA LEU A 421 -27.68 -4.69 -17.97
C LEU A 421 -27.12 -4.88 -19.40
N ARG A 422 -27.88 -5.51 -20.32
CA ARG A 422 -27.39 -5.85 -21.66
C ARG A 422 -26.90 -4.64 -22.46
N ASN A 423 -27.60 -3.52 -22.38
CA ASN A 423 -27.20 -2.30 -23.10
C ASN A 423 -25.93 -1.69 -22.52
N LEU A 424 -25.77 -1.73 -21.20
CA LEU A 424 -24.53 -1.31 -20.54
C LEU A 424 -23.37 -2.22 -20.96
N TYR A 425 -23.55 -3.54 -20.91
CA TYR A 425 -22.52 -4.49 -21.33
C TYR A 425 -22.12 -4.30 -22.80
N LYS A 426 -23.10 -4.11 -23.68
CA LYS A 426 -22.88 -3.80 -25.09
C LYS A 426 -22.07 -2.52 -25.26
N TYR A 427 -22.47 -1.43 -24.59
CA TYR A 427 -21.75 -0.16 -24.63
C TYR A 427 -20.27 -0.35 -24.24
N ILE A 428 -20.01 -1.08 -23.15
CA ILE A 428 -18.65 -1.25 -22.65
C ILE A 428 -17.79 -2.03 -23.65
N ARG A 429 -18.34 -3.11 -24.21
CA ARG A 429 -17.66 -3.93 -25.22
C ARG A 429 -17.38 -3.17 -26.51
N GLU A 430 -18.39 -2.46 -27.04
CA GLU A 430 -18.25 -1.72 -28.31
C GLU A 430 -17.29 -0.53 -28.20
N ASN A 431 -17.07 0.01 -26.99
CA ASN A 431 -16.08 1.05 -26.73
C ASN A 431 -14.68 0.50 -26.38
N GLY A 432 -14.47 -0.82 -26.45
CA GLY A 432 -13.15 -1.43 -26.24
C GLY A 432 -12.64 -1.36 -24.80
N PHE A 433 -13.54 -1.21 -23.82
CA PHE A 433 -13.19 -1.24 -22.41
C PHE A 433 -12.92 -2.66 -21.89
N LEU A 434 -13.47 -3.68 -22.57
CA LEU A 434 -13.18 -5.09 -22.33
C LEU A 434 -12.45 -5.68 -23.53
N GLU A 435 -11.42 -6.47 -23.26
CA GLU A 435 -10.63 -7.20 -24.27
C GLU A 435 -10.49 -8.65 -23.81
N THR A 436 -10.81 -9.62 -24.66
CA THR A 436 -10.52 -11.04 -24.38
C THR A 436 -9.02 -11.28 -24.51
N ILE A 437 -8.43 -11.99 -23.55
CA ILE A 437 -7.02 -12.37 -23.62
C ILE A 437 -6.83 -13.49 -24.65
N GLU A 438 -5.92 -13.27 -25.59
CA GLU A 438 -5.66 -14.18 -26.71
C GLU A 438 -4.42 -15.03 -26.49
N ASN A 439 -4.32 -16.15 -27.22
CA ASN A 439 -3.16 -17.07 -27.18
C ASN A 439 -2.85 -17.62 -25.78
N CYS A 440 -3.90 -17.81 -24.99
CA CYS A 440 -3.85 -18.43 -23.66
C CYS A 440 -3.61 -19.94 -23.77
N GLU A 441 -2.94 -20.51 -22.77
CA GLU A 441 -2.74 -21.93 -22.64
C GLU A 441 -4.01 -22.60 -22.09
N ARG A 442 -4.65 -23.39 -22.94
CA ARG A 442 -5.94 -24.01 -22.62
C ARG A 442 -5.82 -25.04 -21.49
N SER A 443 -4.67 -25.70 -21.33
CA SER A 443 -4.45 -26.60 -20.19
C SER A 443 -4.53 -25.86 -18.85
N ASN A 444 -4.08 -24.60 -18.80
CA ASN A 444 -4.12 -23.78 -17.59
C ASN A 444 -5.53 -23.35 -17.21
N MET A 445 -6.45 -23.22 -18.18
CA MET A 445 -7.86 -22.89 -17.92
C MET A 445 -8.59 -23.94 -17.08
N ARG A 446 -8.02 -25.15 -16.97
CA ARG A 446 -8.56 -26.26 -16.17
C ARG A 446 -8.16 -26.20 -14.70
N LEU A 447 -7.14 -25.41 -14.38
CA LEU A 447 -6.61 -25.31 -13.02
C LEU A 447 -7.62 -24.61 -12.11
N PHE A 448 -7.96 -25.28 -11.01
CA PHE A 448 -8.84 -24.73 -9.97
C PHE A 448 -8.04 -24.52 -8.70
N SER A 449 -7.86 -23.25 -8.29
CA SER A 449 -6.92 -22.89 -7.22
C SER A 449 -7.22 -23.58 -5.89
N ARG A 450 -8.50 -23.87 -5.57
CA ARG A 450 -8.88 -24.59 -4.33
C ARG A 450 -8.35 -26.03 -4.32
N ASP A 451 -8.46 -26.75 -5.44
CA ASP A 451 -7.96 -28.12 -5.54
C ASP A 451 -6.44 -28.16 -5.38
N ILE A 452 -5.75 -27.22 -6.04
CA ILE A 452 -4.29 -27.12 -5.96
C ILE A 452 -3.87 -26.82 -4.52
N PHE A 453 -4.58 -25.92 -3.83
CA PHE A 453 -4.29 -25.58 -2.45
C PHE A 453 -4.50 -26.78 -1.50
N GLU A 454 -5.58 -27.55 -1.66
CA GLU A 454 -5.81 -28.79 -0.89
C GLU A 454 -4.69 -29.83 -1.11
N LEU A 455 -4.24 -30.01 -2.35
CA LEU A 455 -3.10 -30.88 -2.67
C LEU A 455 -1.81 -30.41 -1.99
N ILE A 456 -1.58 -29.09 -1.93
CA ILE A 456 -0.43 -28.51 -1.22
C ILE A 456 -0.53 -28.79 0.27
N GLN A 457 -1.68 -28.51 0.90
CA GLN A 457 -1.87 -28.70 2.34
C GLN A 457 -1.61 -30.15 2.77
N THR A 458 -2.10 -31.11 1.98
CA THR A 458 -1.96 -32.55 2.22
C THR A 458 -0.62 -33.12 1.76
N ARG A 459 0.22 -32.33 1.07
CA ARG A 459 1.44 -32.77 0.40
C ARG A 459 1.21 -33.96 -0.54
N SER A 460 0.06 -33.98 -1.20
CA SER A 460 -0.29 -34.98 -2.22
C SER A 460 0.57 -34.80 -3.48
N ASP A 461 0.62 -35.81 -4.35
CA ASP A 461 1.34 -35.70 -5.62
C ASP A 461 0.59 -34.81 -6.63
N GLY A 462 1.34 -34.15 -7.53
CA GLY A 462 0.81 -33.50 -8.73
C GLY A 462 0.60 -31.99 -8.66
N TRP A 463 0.65 -31.35 -7.48
CA TRP A 463 0.48 -29.90 -7.38
C TRP A 463 1.62 -29.10 -8.03
N GLN A 464 2.84 -29.65 -8.09
CA GLN A 464 4.01 -28.92 -8.60
C GLN A 464 3.87 -28.55 -10.07
N ASN A 465 3.21 -29.39 -10.87
CA ASN A 465 3.00 -29.14 -12.31
C ASN A 465 2.01 -27.99 -12.57
N SER A 466 1.20 -27.64 -11.58
CA SER A 466 0.20 -26.58 -11.66
C SER A 466 0.76 -25.21 -11.23
N LEU A 467 2.01 -25.17 -10.76
CA LEU A 467 2.67 -23.96 -10.25
C LEU A 467 3.90 -23.59 -11.10
N PRO A 468 4.32 -22.32 -11.06
CA PRO A 468 5.64 -21.92 -11.51
C PRO A 468 6.74 -22.65 -10.72
N VAL A 469 7.87 -22.94 -11.37
CA VAL A 469 8.98 -23.70 -10.74
C VAL A 469 9.48 -23.01 -9.48
N SER A 470 9.71 -21.68 -9.53
CA SER A 470 10.17 -20.89 -8.39
C SER A 470 9.20 -20.96 -7.20
N VAL A 471 7.90 -20.94 -7.46
CA VAL A 471 6.87 -21.08 -6.42
C VAL A 471 6.87 -22.48 -5.84
N ALA A 472 6.96 -23.52 -6.67
CA ALA A 472 6.95 -24.90 -6.20
C ALA A 472 8.18 -25.24 -5.33
N GLU A 473 9.34 -24.73 -5.69
CA GLU A 473 10.59 -24.84 -4.91
C GLU A 473 10.45 -24.10 -3.58
N MET A 474 10.00 -22.84 -3.61
CA MET A 474 9.82 -22.04 -2.39
C MET A 474 8.85 -22.68 -1.39
N ILE A 475 7.72 -23.22 -1.86
CA ILE A 475 6.75 -23.92 -1.00
C ILE A 475 7.39 -25.13 -0.31
N LYS A 476 8.25 -25.88 -1.03
CA LYS A 476 8.96 -27.03 -0.46
C LYS A 476 10.01 -26.61 0.55
N GLU A 477 10.86 -25.66 0.18
CA GLU A 477 12.01 -25.21 0.99
C GLU A 477 11.57 -24.56 2.29
N LYS A 478 10.57 -23.67 2.23
CA LYS A 478 10.04 -22.96 3.40
C LYS A 478 8.88 -23.70 4.08
N ASN A 479 8.50 -24.87 3.56
CA ASN A 479 7.39 -25.68 4.05
C ASN A 479 6.06 -24.89 4.18
N LEU A 480 5.77 -24.01 3.23
CA LEU A 480 4.60 -23.12 3.27
C LEU A 480 3.28 -23.92 3.21
N TRP A 481 2.27 -23.44 3.95
CA TRP A 481 0.91 -23.98 3.95
C TRP A 481 0.77 -25.48 4.26
N LYS A 482 1.74 -26.09 4.97
CA LYS A 482 1.59 -27.47 5.42
C LYS A 482 0.55 -27.54 6.54
N SER A 483 -0.45 -28.43 6.39
CA SER A 483 -1.39 -28.73 7.47
C SER A 483 -0.84 -29.73 8.47
#